data_AF-A0A832SNR1-F1
#
_entry.id   AF-A0A832SNR1-F1
#
_cell.length_a   1.000
_cell.length_b   1.000
_cell.length_c   1.000
_cell.angle_alpha   90.00
_cell.angle_beta   90.00
_cell.angle_gamma   90.00
#
_symmetry.space_group_name_H-M   'P 1'
#
loop_
_entity.id
_entity.type
_entity.pdbx_description
1 polymer ?
#
loop_
_entity_poly.entity_id
_entity_poly.type
_entity_poly.pdbx_seq_one_letter_code
_entity_poly.pdbx_strand_id
1 'polypeptide(L)'
;MNYENIFLKNGRYVIKKKIYCKEITYGTFNNLTKAIEQRDILIKNRWHKNATTKYPKKQHFPKYEVKKTEDGYLILNKKIGRAFGTYKNYEYARLIKRILPFYGNKVNIEKIEQIAHKEFYKHISYNKRISKYHVIYKGFVRSTHDRLDDALYERDLIKKSDNEEVSYEDPTIVHDYKSEKLPSFEYEYENITYGKKMKNRYILEKQIRNQKIIIGSYPTYDLARLIKRHLDNKKWNYSEVYHIIKSTITIHKRDKHIREHDGYFYIEVLKDDEKIIYAKYKDIDLARYVKNNLVRTNWRKKFIKKFEKKYFLNKIETEYYYDSTDFFMEIS
;
A
#
# COMPACT_ATOMS: atom_id res chain seq x y z
N MET A 1 12.91 32.23 -28.33
CA MET A 1 11.89 31.16 -28.17
C MET A 1 12.19 30.38 -26.89
N ASN A 2 11.23 30.27 -25.98
CA ASN A 2 11.40 29.49 -24.76
C ASN A 2 10.97 28.06 -25.06
N TYR A 3 11.90 27.10 -25.12
CA TYR A 3 11.56 25.70 -25.41
C TYR A 3 11.05 25.06 -24.12
N GLU A 4 9.73 24.87 -24.03
CA GLU A 4 9.12 24.26 -22.84
C GLU A 4 9.81 22.94 -22.47
N ASN A 5 10.18 22.78 -21.20
CA ASN A 5 10.84 21.60 -20.64
C ASN A 5 12.27 21.30 -21.17
N ILE A 6 12.91 22.22 -21.90
CA ILE A 6 14.31 22.11 -22.37
C ILE A 6 15.12 23.30 -21.85
N PHE A 7 16.24 23.02 -21.19
CA PHE A 7 17.08 24.02 -20.52
C PHE A 7 18.53 23.91 -21.00
N LEU A 8 19.18 25.02 -21.33
CA LEU A 8 20.61 25.04 -21.63
C LEU A 8 21.41 25.07 -20.32
N LYS A 9 22.27 24.08 -20.08
CA LYS A 9 23.15 23.99 -18.91
C LYS A 9 24.52 23.50 -19.34
N ASN A 10 25.56 24.30 -19.07
CA ASN A 10 26.96 23.99 -19.40
C ASN A 10 27.15 23.60 -20.88
N GLY A 11 26.59 24.39 -21.79
CA GLY A 11 26.67 24.13 -23.24
C GLY A 11 25.87 22.92 -23.74
N ARG A 12 25.03 22.30 -22.90
CA ARG A 12 24.21 21.13 -23.27
C ARG A 12 22.73 21.36 -22.97
N TYR A 13 21.87 20.76 -23.76
CA TYR A 13 20.41 20.86 -23.63
C TYR A 13 19.88 19.75 -22.73
N VAL A 14 19.30 20.11 -21.59
CA VAL A 14 18.75 19.18 -20.59
C VAL A 14 17.23 19.18 -20.68
N ILE A 15 16.63 18.01 -20.85
CA ILE A 15 15.17 17.85 -20.79
C ILE A 15 14.78 17.59 -19.34
N LYS A 16 13.98 18.49 -18.76
CA LYS A 16 13.43 18.35 -17.41
C LYS A 16 11.96 18.68 -17.38
N LYS A 17 11.19 17.94 -16.58
CA LYS A 17 9.79 18.27 -16.30
C LYS A 17 9.45 18.02 -14.84
N LYS A 18 8.61 18.89 -14.28
CA LYS A 18 8.00 18.70 -12.96
C LYS A 18 6.64 18.03 -13.15
N ILE A 19 6.50 16.80 -12.67
CA ILE A 19 5.28 16.00 -12.75
C ILE A 19 4.93 15.56 -11.33
N TYR A 20 3.69 15.80 -10.87
CA TYR A 20 3.24 15.42 -9.51
C TYR A 20 4.21 15.86 -8.40
N CYS A 21 4.64 17.13 -8.45
CA CYS A 21 5.62 17.73 -7.53
C CYS A 21 7.02 17.07 -7.55
N LYS A 22 7.34 16.22 -8.53
CA LYS A 22 8.66 15.61 -8.72
C LYS A 22 9.32 16.16 -9.98
N GLU A 23 10.50 16.77 -9.82
CA GLU A 23 11.35 17.11 -10.96
C GLU A 23 12.04 15.84 -11.48
N ILE A 24 11.94 15.60 -12.79
CA ILE A 24 12.52 14.45 -13.46
C ILE A 24 13.39 14.96 -14.61
N THR A 25 14.65 14.51 -14.60
CA THR A 25 15.56 14.71 -15.72
C THR A 25 15.46 13.52 -16.68
N TYR A 26 15.16 13.83 -17.93
CA TYR A 26 14.95 12.85 -18.98
C TYR A 26 16.24 12.56 -19.73
N GLY A 27 17.05 13.57 -20.01
CA GLY A 27 18.36 13.37 -20.61
C GLY A 27 19.10 14.68 -20.84
N THR A 28 20.34 14.57 -21.28
CA THR A 28 21.18 15.71 -21.67
C THR A 28 21.70 15.47 -23.09
N PHE A 29 21.56 16.48 -23.96
CA PHE A 29 21.82 16.41 -25.39
C PHE A 29 22.82 17.49 -25.81
N ASN A 30 23.67 17.19 -26.78
CA ASN A 30 24.61 18.17 -27.34
C ASN A 30 23.95 19.11 -28.36
N ASN A 31 22.76 18.76 -28.83
CA ASN A 31 22.09 19.43 -29.93
C ASN A 31 20.61 19.67 -29.56
N LEU A 32 20.13 20.89 -29.83
CA LEU A 32 18.77 21.33 -29.54
C LEU A 32 17.71 20.49 -30.28
N THR A 33 17.92 20.22 -31.57
CA THR A 33 17.02 19.40 -32.41
C THR A 33 16.80 18.02 -31.80
N LYS A 34 17.87 17.34 -31.37
CA LYS A 34 17.76 16.03 -30.69
C LYS A 34 16.99 16.14 -29.36
N ALA A 35 17.16 17.23 -28.62
CA ALA A 35 16.41 17.46 -27.39
C ALA A 35 14.91 17.68 -27.67
N ILE A 36 14.59 18.42 -28.74
CA ILE A 36 13.20 18.65 -29.20
C ILE A 36 12.55 17.33 -29.63
N GLU A 37 13.20 16.55 -30.48
CA GLU A 37 12.69 15.24 -30.93
C GLU A 37 12.39 14.32 -29.74
N GLN A 38 13.33 14.21 -28.80
CA GLN A 38 13.13 13.38 -27.62
C GLN A 38 12.03 13.93 -26.72
N ARG A 39 11.93 15.25 -26.56
CA ARG A 39 10.83 15.89 -25.81
C ARG A 39 9.48 15.55 -26.44
N ASP A 40 9.37 15.62 -27.75
CA ASP A 40 8.10 15.36 -28.45
C ASP A 40 7.71 13.88 -28.34
N ILE A 41 8.68 12.97 -28.41
CA ILE A 41 8.47 11.54 -28.09
C ILE A 41 7.99 11.36 -26.65
N LEU A 42 8.59 12.07 -25.69
CA LEU A 42 8.17 12.03 -24.29
C LEU A 42 6.76 12.58 -24.10
N ILE A 43 6.39 13.69 -24.75
CA ILE A 43 5.03 14.25 -24.73
C ILE A 43 4.03 13.20 -25.23
N LYS A 44 4.30 12.61 -26.41
CA LYS A 44 3.46 11.54 -26.99
C LYS A 44 3.31 10.31 -26.08
N ASN A 45 4.34 10.02 -25.27
CA ASN A 45 4.37 8.90 -24.33
C ASN A 45 4.09 9.29 -22.87
N ARG A 46 3.43 10.44 -22.64
CA ARG A 46 3.06 10.92 -21.29
C ARG A 46 4.22 10.94 -20.30
N TRP A 47 5.40 11.28 -20.81
CA TRP A 47 6.63 11.41 -20.04
C TRP A 47 7.06 10.12 -19.31
N HIS A 48 6.59 8.95 -19.75
CA HIS A 48 6.98 7.66 -19.19
C HIS A 48 8.26 7.14 -19.85
N LYS A 49 9.30 6.87 -19.05
CA LYS A 49 10.48 6.15 -19.54
C LYS A 49 10.12 4.68 -19.75
N ASN A 50 10.17 4.22 -20.99
CA ASN A 50 9.79 2.88 -21.43
C ASN A 50 10.52 2.53 -22.75
N ALA A 51 10.15 1.41 -23.37
CA ALA A 51 10.75 0.98 -24.63
C ALA A 51 10.44 1.96 -25.78
N THR A 52 9.20 2.44 -25.88
CA THR A 52 8.74 3.38 -26.91
C THR A 52 9.49 4.72 -26.87
N THR A 53 9.89 5.16 -25.68
CA THR A 53 10.68 6.39 -25.49
C THR A 53 12.19 6.17 -25.63
N LYS A 54 12.61 4.97 -26.06
CA LYS A 54 14.01 4.57 -26.33
C LYS A 54 14.93 4.62 -25.10
N TYR A 55 14.37 4.53 -23.89
CA TYR A 55 15.18 4.42 -22.68
C TYR A 55 15.66 2.98 -22.45
N PRO A 56 16.84 2.76 -21.84
CA PRO A 56 17.30 1.43 -21.47
C PRO A 56 16.41 0.84 -20.36
N LYS A 57 16.27 -0.49 -20.32
CA LYS A 57 15.42 -1.21 -19.34
C LYS A 57 15.65 -0.80 -17.88
N LYS A 58 16.90 -0.47 -17.51
CA LYS A 58 17.27 -0.02 -16.16
C LYS A 58 16.65 1.33 -15.76
N GLN A 59 16.26 2.16 -16.73
CA GLN A 59 15.63 3.46 -16.52
C GLN A 59 14.11 3.44 -16.76
N HIS A 60 13.55 2.28 -17.12
CA HIS A 60 12.11 2.16 -17.31
C HIS A 60 11.38 2.41 -16.00
N PHE A 61 10.26 3.10 -16.08
CA PHE A 61 9.41 3.29 -14.92
C PHE A 61 8.74 1.97 -14.52
N PRO A 62 8.51 1.73 -13.21
CA PRO A 62 7.77 0.56 -12.76
C PRO A 62 6.35 0.55 -13.32
N LYS A 63 5.85 -0.64 -13.65
CA LYS A 63 4.48 -0.85 -14.12
C LYS A 63 3.59 -1.20 -12.92
N TYR A 64 2.42 -0.58 -12.87
CA TYR A 64 1.40 -0.82 -11.86
C TYR A 64 0.10 -1.31 -12.51
N GLU A 65 -0.68 -2.07 -11.78
CA GLU A 65 -2.02 -2.53 -12.18
C GLU A 65 -3.05 -2.23 -11.10
N VAL A 66 -4.30 -2.08 -11.54
CA VAL A 66 -5.47 -1.98 -10.68
C VAL A 66 -6.19 -3.33 -10.78
N LYS A 67 -6.41 -4.00 -9.65
CA LYS A 67 -7.15 -5.26 -9.58
C LYS A 67 -8.43 -5.05 -8.77
N LYS A 68 -9.58 -5.41 -9.34
CA LYS A 68 -10.86 -5.40 -8.61
C LYS A 68 -10.84 -6.51 -7.55
N THR A 69 -11.36 -6.17 -6.37
CA THR A 69 -11.48 -7.00 -5.18
C THR A 69 -12.85 -6.73 -4.55
N GLU A 70 -13.28 -7.54 -3.58
CA GLU A 70 -14.51 -7.30 -2.83
C GLU A 70 -14.52 -5.93 -2.12
N ASP A 71 -13.35 -5.42 -1.74
CA ASP A 71 -13.20 -4.14 -1.05
C ASP A 71 -12.96 -2.95 -1.97
N GLY A 72 -12.99 -3.12 -3.30
CA GLY A 72 -12.69 -2.07 -4.27
C GLY A 72 -11.49 -2.43 -5.12
N TYR A 73 -10.54 -1.51 -5.27
CA TYR A 73 -9.54 -1.53 -6.33
C TYR A 73 -8.12 -1.49 -5.74
N LEU A 74 -7.46 -2.64 -5.75
CA LEU A 74 -6.12 -2.86 -5.23
C LEU A 74 -5.05 -2.42 -6.24
N ILE A 75 -4.08 -1.61 -5.80
CA ILE A 75 -2.95 -1.18 -6.64
C ILE A 75 -1.73 -2.05 -6.39
N LEU A 76 -1.25 -2.74 -7.43
CA LEU A 76 -0.11 -3.66 -7.37
C LEU A 76 1.02 -3.20 -8.31
N ASN A 77 2.27 -3.31 -7.85
CA ASN A 77 3.42 -3.20 -8.74
C ASN A 77 3.70 -4.55 -9.40
N LYS A 78 3.59 -4.61 -10.73
CA LYS A 78 3.71 -5.85 -11.52
C LYS A 78 5.05 -6.58 -11.35
N LYS A 79 6.13 -5.84 -11.11
CA LYS A 79 7.48 -6.42 -11.04
C LYS A 79 7.76 -7.07 -9.68
N ILE A 80 7.38 -6.39 -8.60
CA ILE A 80 7.73 -6.83 -7.24
C ILE A 80 6.59 -7.52 -6.49
N GLY A 81 5.35 -7.38 -6.99
CA GLY A 81 4.13 -7.91 -6.36
C GLY A 81 3.69 -7.13 -5.11
N ARG A 82 4.23 -5.93 -4.90
CA ARG A 82 3.92 -5.10 -3.73
C ARG A 82 2.60 -4.35 -3.95
N ALA A 83 1.73 -4.38 -2.95
CA ALA A 83 0.52 -3.57 -2.88
C ALA A 83 0.80 -2.15 -2.35
N PHE A 84 0.05 -1.19 -2.88
CA PHE A 84 0.16 0.24 -2.56
C PHE A 84 -1.15 0.83 -2.02
N GLY A 85 -2.12 -0.01 -1.68
CA GLY A 85 -3.42 0.41 -1.13
C GLY A 85 -4.59 -0.16 -1.92
N THR A 86 -5.75 -0.22 -1.26
CA THR A 86 -7.03 -0.62 -1.86
C THR A 86 -7.97 0.57 -1.79
N TYR A 87 -8.48 1.01 -2.93
CA TYR A 87 -9.31 2.21 -3.01
C TYR A 87 -10.74 1.85 -3.40
N LYS A 88 -11.73 2.49 -2.80
CA LYS A 88 -13.14 2.19 -3.06
C LYS A 88 -13.63 2.70 -4.41
N ASN A 89 -12.97 3.73 -4.96
CA ASN A 89 -13.28 4.32 -6.25
C ASN A 89 -12.22 3.95 -7.30
N TYR A 90 -12.69 3.52 -8.48
CA TYR A 90 -11.82 3.04 -9.56
C TYR A 90 -10.96 4.16 -10.12
N GLU A 91 -11.55 5.32 -10.42
CA GLU A 91 -10.84 6.46 -10.98
C GLU A 91 -9.77 7.01 -10.05
N TYR A 92 -10.03 7.01 -8.74
CA TYR A 92 -9.03 7.32 -7.73
C TYR A 92 -7.88 6.32 -7.74
N ALA A 93 -8.18 5.02 -7.81
CA ALA A 93 -7.17 3.96 -7.92
C ALA A 93 -6.32 4.12 -9.20
N ARG A 94 -6.95 4.44 -10.34
CA ARG A 94 -6.26 4.73 -11.62
C ARG A 94 -5.34 5.94 -11.49
N LEU A 95 -5.77 6.98 -10.80
CA LEU A 95 -4.96 8.17 -10.57
C LEU A 95 -3.71 7.84 -9.74
N ILE A 96 -3.86 7.06 -8.67
CA ILE A 96 -2.74 6.54 -7.87
C ILE A 96 -1.77 5.74 -8.76
N LYS A 97 -2.29 4.78 -9.54
CA LYS A 97 -1.51 3.99 -10.53
C LYS A 97 -0.73 4.88 -11.49
N ARG A 98 -1.27 6.05 -11.88
CA ARG A 98 -0.62 7.01 -12.79
C ARG A 98 0.50 7.82 -12.12
N ILE A 99 0.39 8.12 -10.83
CA ILE A 99 1.37 8.94 -10.09
C ILE A 99 2.58 8.08 -9.65
N LEU A 100 2.33 6.85 -9.20
CA LEU A 100 3.35 5.95 -8.65
C LEU A 100 4.64 5.78 -9.49
N PRO A 101 4.59 5.63 -10.84
CA PRO A 101 5.78 5.47 -11.68
C PRO A 101 6.85 6.56 -11.50
N PHE A 102 6.42 7.80 -11.22
CA PHE A 102 7.29 8.97 -11.13
C PHE A 102 8.13 9.01 -9.83
N TYR A 103 7.82 8.14 -8.86
CA TYR A 103 8.48 8.07 -7.55
C TYR A 103 9.47 6.90 -7.43
N GLY A 104 9.59 6.06 -8.46
CA GLY A 104 10.59 4.98 -8.53
C GLY A 104 10.44 3.95 -7.40
N ASN A 105 11.54 3.61 -6.73
CA ASN A 105 11.56 2.58 -5.67
C ASN A 105 11.31 3.14 -4.26
N LYS A 106 11.52 4.45 -4.03
CA LYS A 106 11.33 5.11 -2.72
C LYS A 106 9.95 5.75 -2.66
N VAL A 107 8.91 4.92 -2.79
CA VAL A 107 7.53 5.38 -2.75
C VAL A 107 7.12 5.65 -1.30
N ASN A 108 6.75 6.88 -1.01
CA ASN A 108 5.98 7.25 0.17
C ASN A 108 4.50 7.35 -0.28
N ILE A 109 3.69 6.34 0.08
CA ILE A 109 2.31 6.24 -0.41
C ILE A 109 1.43 7.39 0.08
N GLU A 110 1.63 7.86 1.31
CA GLU A 110 0.91 8.99 1.89
C GLU A 110 1.06 10.24 1.02
N LYS A 111 2.28 10.53 0.57
CA LYS A 111 2.53 11.66 -0.33
C LYS A 111 1.87 11.47 -1.71
N ILE A 112 1.85 10.24 -2.22
CA ILE A 112 1.21 9.92 -3.51
C ILE A 112 -0.29 10.14 -3.42
N GLU A 113 -0.90 9.63 -2.36
CA GLU A 113 -2.32 9.76 -2.08
C GLU A 113 -2.69 11.23 -1.86
N GLN A 114 -1.90 12.03 -1.13
CA GLN A 114 -2.16 13.47 -1.01
C GLN A 114 -2.16 14.19 -2.37
N ILE A 115 -1.25 13.79 -3.27
CA ILE A 115 -1.22 14.34 -4.64
C ILE A 115 -2.44 13.87 -5.42
N ALA A 116 -2.78 12.58 -5.34
CA ALA A 116 -3.95 12.02 -6.00
C ALA A 116 -5.23 12.69 -5.53
N HIS A 117 -5.38 12.94 -4.24
CA HIS A 117 -6.52 13.65 -3.65
C HIS A 117 -6.69 15.05 -4.22
N LYS A 118 -5.60 15.82 -4.23
CA LYS A 118 -5.58 17.16 -4.83
C LYS A 118 -5.90 17.13 -6.32
N GLU A 119 -5.35 16.17 -7.05
CA GLU A 119 -5.61 16.01 -8.48
C GLU A 119 -7.04 15.53 -8.78
N PHE A 120 -7.60 14.66 -7.94
CA PHE A 120 -8.98 14.16 -8.07
C PHE A 120 -9.98 15.31 -7.89
N TYR A 121 -9.78 16.19 -6.90
CA TYR A 121 -10.65 17.33 -6.64
C TYR A 121 -10.19 18.66 -7.25
N LYS A 122 -9.15 18.68 -8.12
CA LYS A 122 -8.54 19.92 -8.65
C LYS A 122 -9.53 20.91 -9.28
N HIS A 123 -10.65 20.39 -9.78
CA HIS A 123 -11.70 21.14 -10.46
C HIS A 123 -13.00 21.20 -9.68
N ILE A 124 -13.01 20.76 -8.43
CA ILE A 124 -14.18 20.78 -7.57
C ILE A 124 -13.84 21.62 -6.34
N SER A 125 -14.75 22.53 -5.97
CA SER A 125 -14.70 23.21 -4.68
C SER A 125 -16.05 23.10 -4.00
N TYR A 126 -16.09 23.25 -2.67
CA TYR A 126 -17.34 23.25 -1.92
C TYR A 126 -17.57 24.63 -1.31
N ASN A 127 -18.67 25.26 -1.67
CA ASN A 127 -19.10 26.53 -1.12
C ASN A 127 -19.97 26.29 0.12
N LYS A 128 -19.36 26.42 1.29
CA LYS A 128 -20.02 26.21 2.59
C LYS A 128 -21.20 27.14 2.85
N ARG A 129 -21.24 28.34 2.25
CA ARG A 129 -22.32 29.33 2.51
C ARG A 129 -23.64 28.91 1.88
N ILE A 130 -23.57 28.29 0.70
CA ILE A 130 -24.75 27.83 -0.05
C ILE A 130 -24.89 26.31 -0.03
N SER A 131 -23.97 25.61 0.63
CA SER A 131 -23.89 24.15 0.71
C SER A 131 -23.86 23.44 -0.65
N LYS A 132 -23.19 24.02 -1.65
CA LYS A 132 -23.10 23.45 -3.03
C LYS A 132 -21.66 23.18 -3.46
N TYR A 133 -21.49 22.20 -4.33
CA TYR A 133 -20.26 21.92 -5.05
C TYR A 133 -20.17 22.76 -6.33
N HIS A 134 -19.03 23.39 -6.56
CA HIS A 134 -18.74 24.14 -7.79
C HIS A 134 -17.76 23.35 -8.64
N VAL A 135 -18.05 23.22 -9.94
CA VAL A 135 -17.08 22.73 -10.92
C VAL A 135 -16.32 23.92 -11.48
N ILE A 136 -15.02 24.00 -11.20
CA ILE A 136 -14.14 25.08 -11.61
C ILE A 136 -13.22 24.59 -12.73
N TYR A 137 -13.28 25.27 -13.87
CA TYR A 137 -12.44 24.96 -15.03
C TYR A 137 -11.93 26.24 -15.67
N LYS A 138 -10.63 26.29 -16.00
CA LYS A 138 -9.93 27.48 -16.53
C LYS A 138 -10.15 28.76 -15.69
N GLY A 139 -10.29 28.61 -14.37
CA GLY A 139 -10.45 29.73 -13.43
C GLY A 139 -11.90 30.19 -13.21
N PHE A 140 -12.88 29.61 -13.89
CA PHE A 140 -14.29 30.00 -13.79
C PHE A 140 -15.16 28.87 -13.21
N VAL A 141 -16.19 29.23 -12.45
CA VAL A 141 -17.25 28.30 -12.04
C VAL A 141 -18.11 28.02 -13.27
N ARG A 142 -18.09 26.77 -13.74
CA ARG A 142 -18.87 26.31 -14.90
C ARG A 142 -20.26 25.86 -14.51
N SER A 143 -20.38 25.19 -13.37
CA SER A 143 -21.64 24.64 -12.88
C SER A 143 -21.64 24.54 -11.35
N THR A 144 -22.83 24.42 -10.77
CA THR A 144 -23.04 24.22 -9.33
C THR A 144 -23.97 23.04 -9.10
N HIS A 145 -23.64 22.18 -8.14
CA HIS A 145 -24.36 20.92 -7.88
C HIS A 145 -24.58 20.73 -6.38
N ASP A 146 -25.68 20.09 -6.00
CA ASP A 146 -25.96 19.79 -4.59
C ASP A 146 -25.20 18.54 -4.13
N ARG A 147 -24.94 17.59 -5.04
CA ARG A 147 -24.20 16.36 -4.75
C ARG A 147 -22.82 16.34 -5.42
N LEU A 148 -21.89 15.63 -4.79
CA LEU A 148 -20.50 15.54 -5.26
C LEU A 148 -20.36 14.67 -6.51
N ASP A 149 -21.10 13.57 -6.59
CA ASP A 149 -21.10 12.66 -7.74
C ASP A 149 -21.55 13.38 -9.02
N ASP A 150 -22.58 14.22 -8.95
CA ASP A 150 -23.04 15.04 -10.08
C ASP A 150 -21.98 16.06 -10.52
N ALA A 151 -21.30 16.69 -9.55
CA ALA A 151 -20.20 17.62 -9.83
C ALA A 151 -18.99 16.91 -10.50
N LEU A 152 -18.66 15.69 -10.07
CA LEU A 152 -17.58 14.89 -10.65
C LEU A 152 -17.92 14.42 -12.07
N TYR A 153 -19.18 14.04 -12.30
CA TYR A 153 -19.70 13.69 -13.63
C TYR A 153 -19.57 14.88 -14.60
N GLU A 154 -20.05 16.05 -14.19
CA GLU A 154 -19.97 17.27 -15.00
C GLU A 154 -18.52 17.71 -15.27
N ARG A 155 -17.64 17.58 -14.27
CA ARG A 155 -16.19 17.80 -14.44
C ARG A 155 -15.62 16.95 -15.57
N ASP A 156 -16.01 15.68 -15.65
CA ASP A 156 -15.48 14.75 -16.65
C ASP A 156 -16.06 15.05 -18.05
N LEU A 157 -17.31 15.51 -18.13
CA LEU A 157 -17.89 16.05 -19.36
C LEU A 157 -17.14 17.29 -19.87
N ILE A 158 -16.87 18.27 -19.00
CA ILE A 158 -16.15 19.50 -19.37
C ILE A 158 -14.73 19.19 -19.82
N LYS A 159 -14.03 18.27 -19.14
CA LYS A 159 -12.70 17.84 -19.57
C LYS A 159 -12.76 17.22 -20.96
N LYS A 160 -13.75 16.37 -21.22
CA LYS A 160 -13.95 15.72 -22.52
C LYS A 160 -14.19 16.72 -23.64
N SER A 161 -15.00 17.76 -23.43
CA SER A 161 -15.32 18.75 -24.47
C SER A 161 -14.13 19.63 -24.87
N ASP A 162 -13.26 19.96 -23.91
CA ASP A 162 -12.20 20.95 -24.14
C ASP A 162 -10.96 20.40 -24.85
N ASN A 163 -10.87 19.08 -25.12
CA ASN A 163 -9.78 18.39 -25.84
C ASN A 163 -8.32 18.69 -25.39
N GLU A 164 -8.11 19.54 -24.39
CA GLU A 164 -6.82 19.85 -23.79
C GLU A 164 -6.57 18.88 -22.64
N GLU A 165 -5.74 17.86 -22.91
CA GLU A 165 -5.21 16.88 -21.94
C GLU A 165 -6.20 15.82 -21.40
N VAL A 166 -7.16 15.39 -22.21
CA VAL A 166 -7.99 14.21 -21.84
C VAL A 166 -7.15 12.95 -21.96
N SER A 167 -6.85 12.38 -20.80
CA SER A 167 -6.49 10.99 -20.53
C SER A 167 -7.00 9.98 -21.58
N TYR A 168 -6.24 9.72 -22.64
CA TYR A 168 -6.59 8.73 -23.67
C TYR A 168 -6.46 7.29 -23.17
N GLU A 169 -7.48 6.79 -22.47
CA GLU A 169 -7.99 5.42 -22.60
C GLU A 169 -9.51 5.57 -22.63
N ASP A 170 -10.08 5.18 -23.77
CA ASP A 170 -11.44 5.36 -24.28
C ASP A 170 -12.17 6.68 -23.92
N PRO A 171 -12.08 7.74 -24.77
CA PRO A 171 -12.75 9.03 -24.55
C PRO A 171 -14.28 8.95 -24.53
N THR A 172 -14.88 7.77 -24.71
CA THR A 172 -16.32 7.57 -24.69
C THR A 172 -16.92 7.34 -23.30
N ILE A 173 -16.13 6.96 -22.29
CA ILE A 173 -16.67 6.48 -21.02
C ILE A 173 -16.67 7.60 -19.97
N VAL A 174 -17.86 8.15 -19.68
CA VAL A 174 -18.08 8.95 -18.47
C VAL A 174 -18.26 7.98 -17.30
N HIS A 175 -17.52 8.18 -16.22
CA HIS A 175 -17.55 7.26 -15.08
C HIS A 175 -18.82 7.46 -14.25
N ASP A 176 -19.49 6.37 -13.90
CA ASP A 176 -20.62 6.41 -12.99
C ASP A 176 -20.12 6.41 -11.53
N TYR A 177 -20.18 7.57 -10.90
CA TYR A 177 -19.77 7.76 -9.50
C TYR A 177 -20.82 7.31 -8.49
N LYS A 178 -22.07 7.02 -8.90
CA LYS A 178 -23.16 6.67 -7.98
C LYS A 178 -22.99 5.29 -7.34
N SER A 179 -22.32 4.39 -8.05
CA SER A 179 -22.12 3.00 -7.62
C SER A 179 -20.87 2.78 -6.76
N GLU A 180 -20.03 3.81 -6.57
CA GLU A 180 -18.75 3.70 -5.87
C GLU A 180 -18.65 4.66 -4.68
N LYS A 181 -17.96 4.22 -3.62
CA LYS A 181 -17.66 5.11 -2.49
C LYS A 181 -16.53 6.06 -2.88
N LEU A 182 -16.87 7.34 -3.03
CA LEU A 182 -15.94 8.42 -3.31
C LEU A 182 -14.95 8.62 -2.16
N PRO A 183 -13.72 9.10 -2.43
CA PRO A 183 -12.86 9.66 -1.38
C PRO A 183 -13.61 10.76 -0.63
N SER A 184 -13.31 10.96 0.65
CA SER A 184 -13.81 12.13 1.39
C SER A 184 -13.18 13.42 0.83
N PHE A 185 -13.75 14.59 1.11
CA PHE A 185 -13.04 15.85 0.84
C PHE A 185 -11.83 16.02 1.77
N GLU A 186 -11.97 15.51 2.99
CA GLU A 186 -10.88 15.35 3.93
C GLU A 186 -10.01 14.16 3.51
N TYR A 187 -8.72 14.25 3.72
CA TYR A 187 -7.80 13.22 3.27
C TYR A 187 -7.65 12.14 4.36
N GLU A 188 -8.00 10.88 4.05
CA GLU A 188 -7.87 9.71 4.94
C GLU A 188 -6.87 8.68 4.36
N TYR A 189 -5.93 8.18 5.18
CA TYR A 189 -4.85 7.25 4.76
C TYR A 189 -5.28 5.77 4.85
N GLU A 190 -4.74 4.92 3.97
CA GLU A 190 -4.81 3.46 4.14
C GLU A 190 -3.81 3.00 5.22
N ASN A 191 -4.26 2.17 6.16
CA ASN A 191 -3.50 1.79 7.35
C ASN A 191 -2.79 0.43 7.20
N ILE A 192 -2.98 -0.29 6.09
CA ILE A 192 -2.40 -1.62 5.88
C ILE A 192 -1.33 -1.58 4.78
N THR A 193 -0.12 -2.01 5.12
CA THR A 193 1.03 -2.09 4.20
C THR A 193 1.57 -3.52 4.10
N TYR A 194 2.17 -3.91 2.96
CA TYR A 194 2.71 -5.26 2.74
C TYR A 194 4.24 -5.33 2.82
N GLY A 195 4.79 -6.22 3.66
CA GLY A 195 6.21 -6.50 3.88
C GLY A 195 6.65 -7.89 3.41
N LYS A 196 7.24 -7.97 2.21
CA LYS A 196 7.64 -9.24 1.54
C LYS A 196 8.68 -10.09 2.32
N LYS A 197 9.47 -9.48 3.20
CA LYS A 197 10.54 -10.16 3.97
C LYS A 197 10.09 -10.70 5.33
N MET A 198 8.85 -10.47 5.72
CA MET A 198 8.34 -10.87 7.03
C MET A 198 7.50 -12.15 6.92
N LYS A 199 7.56 -13.00 7.96
CA LYS A 199 6.66 -14.17 8.08
C LYS A 199 5.19 -13.70 8.06
N ASN A 200 4.93 -12.58 8.73
CA ASN A 200 3.64 -11.90 8.76
C ASN A 200 3.71 -10.68 7.83
N ARG A 201 3.12 -10.83 6.63
CA ARG A 201 3.39 -9.96 5.49
C ARG A 201 2.56 -8.70 5.47
N TYR A 202 1.54 -8.54 6.31
CA TYR A 202 0.62 -7.39 6.29
C TYR A 202 0.74 -6.59 7.58
N ILE A 203 1.36 -5.42 7.52
CA ILE A 203 1.58 -4.54 8.66
C ILE A 203 0.41 -3.56 8.74
N LEU A 204 -0.32 -3.60 9.86
CA LEU A 204 -1.31 -2.57 10.19
C LEU A 204 -0.64 -1.51 11.03
N GLU A 205 -0.75 -0.27 10.61
CA GLU A 205 -0.16 0.90 11.25
C GLU A 205 -1.13 2.07 11.17
N LYS A 206 -1.08 2.97 12.16
CA LYS A 206 -1.85 4.20 12.14
C LYS A 206 -0.97 5.38 12.48
N GLN A 207 -1.16 6.46 11.73
CA GLN A 207 -0.60 7.76 12.07
C GLN A 207 -1.54 8.45 13.07
N ILE A 208 -1.03 8.77 14.26
CA ILE A 208 -1.72 9.61 15.25
C ILE A 208 -0.83 10.82 15.49
N ARG A 209 -1.29 12.00 15.06
CA ARG A 209 -0.47 13.23 15.03
C ARG A 209 0.80 13.01 14.20
N ASN A 210 1.98 13.26 14.77
CA ASN A 210 3.28 13.05 14.12
C ASN A 210 3.93 11.70 14.49
N GLN A 211 3.21 10.82 15.18
CA GLN A 211 3.73 9.51 15.58
C GLN A 211 3.05 8.39 14.81
N LYS A 212 3.89 7.48 14.31
CA LYS A 212 3.48 6.27 13.63
C LYS A 212 3.40 5.12 14.63
N ILE A 213 2.23 4.53 14.78
CA ILE A 213 1.99 3.40 15.68
C ILE A 213 1.81 2.14 14.83
N ILE A 214 2.69 1.15 15.01
CA ILE A 214 2.53 -0.17 14.40
C ILE A 214 1.63 -0.99 15.32
N ILE A 215 0.45 -1.35 14.81
CA ILE A 215 -0.54 -2.14 15.54
C ILE A 215 -0.13 -3.61 15.56
N GLY A 216 0.36 -4.10 14.42
CA GLY A 216 0.73 -5.49 14.29
C GLY A 216 1.13 -5.86 12.88
N SER A 217 1.61 -7.10 12.72
CA SER A 217 1.86 -7.70 11.42
C SER A 217 1.11 -9.02 11.34
N TYR A 218 0.38 -9.23 10.26
CA TYR A 218 -0.54 -10.37 10.12
C TYR A 218 -0.16 -11.24 8.91
N PRO A 219 -0.40 -12.56 8.98
CA PRO A 219 -0.10 -13.49 7.90
C PRO A 219 -0.92 -13.22 6.63
N THR A 220 -2.18 -12.80 6.79
CA THR A 220 -3.12 -12.55 5.70
C THR A 220 -3.61 -11.10 5.72
N TYR A 221 -4.01 -10.61 4.54
CA TYR A 221 -4.63 -9.30 4.41
C TYR A 221 -5.97 -9.26 5.15
N ASP A 222 -6.75 -10.36 5.09
CA ASP A 222 -8.07 -10.44 5.71
C ASP A 222 -8.04 -10.28 7.22
N LEU A 223 -7.03 -10.85 7.89
CA LEU A 223 -6.86 -10.66 9.34
C LEU A 223 -6.45 -9.22 9.68
N ALA A 224 -5.51 -8.64 8.93
CA ALA A 224 -5.13 -7.24 9.09
C ALA A 224 -6.34 -6.31 8.91
N ARG A 225 -7.19 -6.62 7.93
CA ARG A 225 -8.44 -5.92 7.61
C ARG A 225 -9.48 -6.08 8.72
N LEU A 226 -9.68 -7.28 9.24
CA LEU A 226 -10.62 -7.55 10.33
C LEU A 226 -10.27 -6.71 11.55
N ILE A 227 -8.99 -6.70 11.93
CA ILE A 227 -8.48 -5.92 13.05
C ILE A 227 -8.62 -4.42 12.79
N LYS A 228 -8.33 -3.95 11.57
CA LYS A 228 -8.56 -2.55 11.19
C LYS A 228 -10.03 -2.16 11.34
N ARG A 229 -10.97 -2.97 10.82
CA ARG A 229 -12.41 -2.70 10.91
C ARG A 229 -12.89 -2.63 12.36
N HIS A 230 -12.42 -3.53 13.22
CA HIS A 230 -12.70 -3.47 14.66
C HIS A 230 -12.21 -2.16 15.27
N LEU A 231 -10.97 -1.76 14.98
CA LEU A 231 -10.41 -0.51 15.47
C LEU A 231 -11.15 0.72 14.92
N ASP A 232 -11.54 0.72 13.65
CA ASP A 232 -12.36 1.78 13.05
C ASP A 232 -13.70 1.92 13.79
N ASN A 233 -14.40 0.79 14.04
CA ASN A 233 -15.67 0.77 14.77
C ASN A 233 -15.54 1.28 16.21
N LYS A 234 -14.42 0.96 16.87
CA LYS A 234 -14.08 1.45 18.21
C LYS A 234 -13.45 2.85 18.20
N LYS A 235 -13.45 3.55 17.07
CA LYS A 235 -12.84 4.87 16.86
C LYS A 235 -11.37 4.92 17.33
N TRP A 236 -10.67 3.79 17.21
CA TRP A 236 -9.29 3.61 17.63
C TRP A 236 -9.05 3.95 19.10
N ASN A 237 -9.99 3.52 19.94
CA ASN A 237 -9.83 3.60 21.39
C ASN A 237 -8.45 3.06 21.81
N TYR A 238 -7.75 3.81 22.66
CA TYR A 238 -6.38 3.48 23.05
C TYR A 238 -6.26 2.11 23.74
N SER A 239 -7.25 1.74 24.58
CA SER A 239 -7.27 0.45 25.26
C SER A 239 -7.36 -0.72 24.28
N GLU A 240 -8.25 -0.60 23.28
CA GLU A 240 -8.42 -1.59 22.21
C GLU A 240 -7.15 -1.74 21.37
N VAL A 241 -6.55 -0.62 20.97
CA VAL A 241 -5.29 -0.60 20.22
C VAL A 241 -4.19 -1.29 21.02
N TYR A 242 -4.04 -0.95 22.30
CA TYR A 242 -3.02 -1.53 23.16
C TYR A 242 -3.25 -3.03 23.39
N HIS A 243 -4.50 -3.44 23.59
CA HIS A 243 -4.88 -4.85 23.71
C HIS A 243 -4.46 -5.63 22.46
N ILE A 244 -4.84 -5.17 21.27
CA ILE A 244 -4.48 -5.81 20.00
C ILE A 244 -2.96 -5.88 19.81
N ILE A 245 -2.23 -4.80 20.11
CA ILE A 245 -0.76 -4.79 20.05
C ILE A 245 -0.19 -5.88 20.98
N LYS A 246 -0.67 -5.95 22.22
CA LYS A 246 -0.22 -6.92 23.22
C LYS A 246 -0.54 -8.36 22.79
N SER A 247 -1.75 -8.63 22.30
CA SER A 247 -2.16 -9.94 21.79
C SER A 247 -1.29 -10.34 20.59
N THR A 248 -1.09 -9.43 19.63
CA THR A 248 -0.22 -9.65 18.47
C THR A 248 1.21 -10.00 18.87
N ILE A 249 1.80 -9.24 19.80
CA ILE A 249 3.15 -9.52 20.33
C ILE A 249 3.20 -10.90 21.00
N THR A 250 2.16 -11.26 21.74
CA THR A 250 2.07 -12.56 22.44
C THR A 250 2.00 -13.71 21.44
N ILE A 251 1.16 -13.60 20.41
CA ILE A 251 1.05 -14.57 19.33
C ILE A 251 2.39 -14.72 18.59
N HIS A 252 3.05 -13.61 18.24
CA HIS A 252 4.36 -13.66 17.57
C HIS A 252 5.45 -14.30 18.44
N LYS A 253 5.44 -14.03 19.75
CA LYS A 253 6.38 -14.66 20.70
C LYS A 253 6.09 -16.15 20.88
N ARG A 254 4.85 -16.60 20.68
CA ARG A 254 4.45 -18.00 20.85
C ARG A 254 5.23 -18.94 19.93
N ASP A 255 5.48 -18.54 18.70
CA ASP A 255 6.22 -19.37 17.72
C ASP A 255 7.69 -18.92 17.59
N LYS A 256 8.17 -18.08 18.52
CA LYS A 256 9.59 -17.76 18.60
C LYS A 256 10.37 -19.06 18.77
N HIS A 257 11.46 -19.19 17.99
CA HIS A 257 12.30 -20.40 17.91
C HIS A 257 11.68 -21.59 17.19
N ILE A 258 10.52 -21.43 16.54
CA ILE A 258 9.92 -22.48 15.71
C ILE A 258 9.94 -22.04 14.25
N ARG A 259 10.57 -22.84 13.39
CA ARG A 259 10.55 -22.64 11.93
C ARG A 259 9.94 -23.83 11.23
N GLU A 260 9.12 -23.53 10.24
CA GLU A 260 8.54 -24.53 9.35
C GLU A 260 9.41 -24.69 8.11
N HIS A 261 9.78 -25.94 7.79
CA HIS A 261 10.52 -26.28 6.59
C HIS A 261 10.17 -27.72 6.17
N ASP A 262 9.82 -27.91 4.90
CA ASP A 262 9.45 -29.20 4.30
C ASP A 262 8.36 -29.97 5.07
N GLY A 263 7.35 -29.25 5.58
CA GLY A 263 6.24 -29.83 6.34
C GLY A 263 6.61 -30.26 7.77
N TYR A 264 7.75 -29.80 8.30
CA TYR A 264 8.15 -30.03 9.69
C TYR A 264 8.43 -28.73 10.43
N PHE A 265 8.17 -28.75 11.74
CA PHE A 265 8.44 -27.68 12.68
C PHE A 265 9.74 -27.97 13.45
N TYR A 266 10.75 -27.15 13.19
CA TYR A 266 12.06 -27.22 13.83
C TYR A 266 12.11 -26.25 15.01
N ILE A 267 12.54 -26.74 16.17
CA ILE A 267 12.88 -25.90 17.31
C ILE A 267 14.35 -25.50 17.17
N GLU A 268 14.61 -24.22 16.90
CA GLU A 268 15.93 -23.69 16.60
C GLU A 268 16.28 -22.44 17.41
N VAL A 269 17.52 -22.38 17.88
CA VAL A 269 18.06 -21.23 18.63
C VAL A 269 19.39 -20.84 18.01
N LEU A 270 19.61 -19.54 17.86
CA LEU A 270 20.91 -19.00 17.50
C LEU A 270 21.76 -18.88 18.78
N LYS A 271 22.92 -19.52 18.84
CA LYS A 271 23.91 -19.35 19.91
C LYS A 271 25.27 -19.18 19.25
N ASP A 272 26.00 -18.13 19.62
CA ASP A 272 27.35 -17.85 19.08
C ASP A 272 27.38 -17.86 17.54
N ASP A 273 26.37 -17.21 16.94
CA ASP A 273 26.11 -17.16 15.49
C ASP A 273 25.84 -18.51 14.81
N GLU A 274 25.85 -19.61 15.56
CA GLU A 274 25.48 -20.93 15.08
C GLU A 274 24.01 -21.23 15.32
N LYS A 275 23.39 -21.84 14.32
CA LYS A 275 22.00 -22.29 14.38
C LYS A 275 21.94 -23.70 14.98
N ILE A 276 21.48 -23.81 16.22
CA ILE A 276 21.31 -25.09 16.92
C ILE A 276 19.88 -25.57 16.76
N ILE A 277 19.72 -26.74 16.15
CA ILE A 277 18.44 -27.46 16.10
C ILE A 277 18.32 -28.35 17.34
N TYR A 278 17.24 -28.16 18.08
CA TYR A 278 16.94 -28.93 19.29
C TYR A 278 16.06 -30.14 18.99
N ALA A 279 15.03 -29.94 18.17
CA ALA A 279 14.11 -31.00 17.79
C ALA A 279 13.35 -30.65 16.50
N LYS A 280 12.72 -31.67 15.91
CA LYS A 280 11.94 -31.59 14.67
C LYS A 280 10.66 -32.40 14.86
N TYR A 281 9.51 -31.80 14.56
CA TYR A 281 8.20 -32.43 14.72
C TYR A 281 7.32 -32.20 13.49
N LYS A 282 6.40 -33.12 13.21
CA LYS A 282 5.32 -32.90 12.23
C LYS A 282 4.16 -32.08 12.82
N ASP A 283 3.97 -32.20 14.13
CA ASP A 283 2.94 -31.50 14.88
C ASP A 283 3.52 -30.21 15.49
N ILE A 284 2.90 -29.07 15.16
CA ILE A 284 3.29 -27.74 15.67
C ILE A 284 3.04 -27.62 17.18
N ASP A 285 2.03 -28.31 17.70
CA ASP A 285 1.58 -28.22 19.07
C ASP A 285 2.55 -28.96 20.00
N LEU A 286 2.99 -30.14 19.57
CA LEU A 286 4.14 -30.82 20.17
C LEU A 286 5.40 -29.95 20.12
N ALA A 287 5.69 -29.30 18.98
CA ALA A 287 6.85 -28.41 18.87
C ALA A 287 6.78 -27.24 19.84
N ARG A 288 5.61 -26.60 19.98
CA ARG A 288 5.35 -25.51 20.93
C ARG A 288 5.51 -25.98 22.37
N TYR A 289 4.92 -27.13 22.70
CA TYR A 289 5.00 -27.72 24.04
C TYR A 289 6.46 -27.98 24.43
N VAL A 290 7.21 -28.69 23.58
CA VAL A 290 8.62 -29.01 23.83
C VAL A 290 9.45 -27.74 23.91
N LYS A 291 9.23 -26.77 23.01
CA LYS A 291 9.94 -25.48 23.03
C LYS A 291 9.71 -24.72 24.34
N ASN A 292 8.46 -24.64 24.82
CA ASN A 292 8.15 -23.95 26.08
C ASN A 292 8.85 -24.60 27.28
N ASN A 293 8.90 -25.92 27.33
CA ASN A 293 9.60 -26.65 28.38
C ASN A 293 11.13 -26.54 28.24
N LEU A 294 11.66 -26.49 27.03
CA LEU A 294 13.07 -26.18 26.78
C LEU A 294 13.43 -24.79 27.30
N VAL A 295 12.64 -23.76 26.98
CA VAL A 295 12.86 -22.39 27.52
C VAL A 295 12.89 -22.41 29.05
N ARG A 296 11.93 -23.07 29.71
CA ARG A 296 11.87 -23.19 31.18
C ARG A 296 13.06 -23.93 31.79
N THR A 297 13.67 -24.84 31.04
CA THR A 297 14.82 -25.64 31.50
C THR A 297 16.16 -25.10 30.98
N ASN A 298 16.19 -23.85 30.52
CA ASN A 298 17.36 -23.22 29.90
C ASN A 298 17.97 -24.08 28.78
N TRP A 299 17.10 -24.59 27.91
CA TRP A 299 17.44 -25.34 26.70
C TRP A 299 18.27 -26.62 26.93
N ARG A 300 17.95 -27.40 27.96
CA ARG A 300 18.62 -28.68 28.26
C ARG A 300 18.09 -29.83 27.38
N LYS A 301 18.86 -30.23 26.36
CA LYS A 301 18.48 -31.29 25.37
C LYS A 301 18.06 -32.63 25.98
N LYS A 302 18.68 -33.04 27.10
CA LYS A 302 18.40 -34.32 27.77
C LYS A 302 16.93 -34.49 28.20
N PHE A 303 16.17 -33.40 28.34
CA PHE A 303 14.76 -33.49 28.74
C PHE A 303 13.76 -33.60 27.58
N ILE A 304 14.20 -33.50 26.33
CA ILE A 304 13.31 -33.51 25.16
C ILE A 304 12.40 -34.74 25.14
N LYS A 305 12.99 -35.94 25.29
CA LYS A 305 12.23 -37.21 25.33
C LYS A 305 11.23 -37.27 26.48
N LYS A 306 11.56 -36.67 27.63
CA LYS A 306 10.66 -36.55 28.78
C LYS A 306 9.46 -35.64 28.46
N PHE A 307 9.69 -34.54 27.75
CA PHE A 307 8.62 -33.63 27.33
C PHE A 307 7.73 -34.25 26.27
N GLU A 308 8.30 -34.91 25.26
CA GLU A 308 7.54 -35.66 24.24
C GLU A 308 6.61 -36.69 24.90
N LYS A 309 7.14 -37.52 25.81
CA LYS A 309 6.33 -38.50 26.54
C LYS A 309 5.20 -37.84 27.34
N LYS A 310 5.48 -36.72 28.00
CA LYS A 310 4.48 -35.98 28.81
C LYS A 310 3.38 -35.35 27.94
N TYR A 311 3.68 -34.91 26.73
CA TYR A 311 2.70 -34.36 25.80
C TYR A 311 1.67 -35.41 25.40
N PHE A 312 2.13 -36.58 24.95
CA PHE A 312 1.25 -37.67 24.52
C PHE A 312 0.43 -38.29 25.64
N LEU A 313 0.98 -38.37 26.87
CA LEU A 313 0.26 -38.90 28.04
C LEU A 313 -0.91 -38.01 28.47
N ASN A 314 -0.76 -36.69 28.32
CA ASN A 314 -1.76 -35.74 28.81
C ASN A 314 -2.72 -35.27 27.71
N LYS A 315 -2.59 -35.77 26.47
CA LYS A 315 -3.37 -35.34 25.30
C LYS A 315 -3.58 -33.82 25.30
N ILE A 316 -2.48 -33.08 25.41
CA ILE A 316 -2.54 -31.62 25.47
C ILE A 316 -2.89 -31.16 24.06
N GLU A 317 -4.18 -31.05 23.77
CA GLU A 317 -4.66 -30.28 22.63
C GLU A 317 -4.25 -28.84 22.89
N THR A 318 -3.26 -28.36 22.12
CA THR A 318 -3.08 -26.92 22.01
C THR A 318 -3.82 -26.49 20.76
N GLU A 319 -5.15 -26.54 20.78
CA GLU A 319 -5.95 -25.94 19.72
C GLU A 319 -5.51 -24.49 19.56
N TYR A 320 -4.79 -24.13 18.48
CA TYR A 320 -4.81 -22.74 18.04
C TYR A 320 -4.21 -22.41 16.66
N TYR A 321 -5.12 -22.02 15.77
CA TYR A 321 -4.93 -21.03 14.70
C TYR A 321 -5.31 -19.65 15.24
N TYR A 322 -4.82 -18.55 14.65
CA TYR A 322 -5.33 -17.19 14.92
C TYR A 322 -6.87 -17.21 14.99
N ASP A 323 -7.44 -17.30 16.17
CA ASP A 323 -8.86 -17.17 16.42
C ASP A 323 -9.12 -15.68 16.65
N SER A 324 -10.14 -15.18 15.97
CA SER A 324 -10.67 -13.83 16.14
C SER A 324 -10.84 -13.44 17.61
N THR A 325 -11.14 -14.39 18.50
CA THR A 325 -11.31 -14.18 19.94
C THR A 325 -10.06 -13.63 20.66
N ASP A 326 -8.84 -13.87 20.16
CA ASP A 326 -7.61 -13.36 20.79
C ASP A 326 -7.43 -11.83 20.68
N PHE A 327 -8.12 -11.21 19.72
CA PHE A 327 -7.96 -9.78 19.40
C PHE A 327 -9.10 -8.91 19.90
N PHE A 328 -10.28 -9.50 20.08
CA PHE A 328 -11.51 -8.75 20.34
C PHE A 328 -11.96 -9.04 21.76
N MET A 329 -11.92 -8.03 22.62
CA MET A 329 -12.51 -8.14 23.96
C MET A 329 -14.01 -8.44 23.79
N GLU A 330 -14.47 -9.52 24.41
CA GLU A 330 -15.90 -9.85 24.44
C GLU A 330 -16.67 -8.66 25.03
N ILE A 331 -17.74 -8.27 24.34
CA ILE A 331 -18.67 -7.26 24.84
C ILE A 331 -19.45 -7.95 25.96
N SER A 332 -19.08 -7.63 27.20
CA SER A 332 -19.84 -8.02 28.41
C SER A 332 -21.02 -7.09 28.62
#